data_AF-A0A4R2R0W5-F1
#
_entry.id   AF-A0A4R2R0W5-F1
#
_cell.length_a   1.000
_cell.length_b   1.000
_cell.length_c   1.000
_cell.angle_alpha   90.00
_cell.angle_beta   90.00
_cell.angle_gamma   90.00
#
_symmetry.space_group_name_H-M   'P 1'
#
loop_
_entity.id
_entity.type
_entity.pdbx_description
1 polymer ?
#
loop_
_entity_poly.entity_id
_entity_poly.type
_entity_poly.pdbx_seq_one_letter_code
_entity_poly.pdbx_strand_id
1 'polypeptide(L)'
;MHEFDHLLRRARDRRLSAREIGLVEETLAKGLSANDAYRALMIVGMVATPERNSDAVARYLTDDDPTVAGQALHILNDVWGLGHNYRDDILRLLCGVTGDEAGHATTKALSSAARYLHRTAEWDATDRTIFTAMIDVALDELRLPAQRMHAAVCLRNVMPRSTDEYGRPMPGTVEFDRVILAAWDYLGEA
;
A
#
# COMPACT_ATOMS: atom_id res chain seq x y z
N MET A 1 -9.65 21.13 -17.82
CA MET A 1 -8.69 20.90 -16.73
C MET A 1 -9.50 20.70 -15.47
N HIS A 2 -9.41 19.53 -14.84
CA HIS A 2 -10.25 19.20 -13.69
C HIS A 2 -9.87 20.09 -12.50
N GLU A 3 -10.83 20.51 -11.67
CA GLU A 3 -10.56 21.36 -10.50
C GLU A 3 -9.51 20.73 -9.56
N PHE A 4 -9.63 19.42 -9.32
CA PHE A 4 -8.67 18.65 -8.54
C PHE A 4 -7.28 18.54 -9.19
N ASP A 5 -7.14 18.59 -10.52
CA ASP A 5 -5.81 18.62 -11.17
C ASP A 5 -5.04 19.89 -10.78
N HIS A 6 -5.75 21.01 -10.78
CA HIS A 6 -5.18 22.30 -10.43
C HIS A 6 -4.76 22.34 -8.96
N LEU A 7 -5.64 21.85 -8.07
CA LEU A 7 -5.37 21.76 -6.64
C LEU A 7 -4.21 20.79 -6.35
N LEU A 8 -4.17 19.63 -7.01
CA LEU A 8 -3.10 18.64 -6.83
C LEU A 8 -1.73 19.21 -7.21
N ARG A 9 -1.64 19.93 -8.33
CA ARG A 9 -0.40 20.63 -8.72
C ARG A 9 0.04 21.64 -7.66
N ARG A 10 -0.89 22.43 -7.12
CA ARG A 10 -0.58 23.41 -6.06
C ARG A 10 -0.24 22.77 -4.72
N ALA A 11 -0.84 21.61 -4.41
CA ALA A 11 -0.49 20.83 -3.21
C ALA A 11 0.97 20.39 -3.26
N ARG A 12 1.42 19.89 -4.41
CA ARG A 12 2.84 19.49 -4.64
C ARG A 12 3.80 20.66 -4.42
N ASP A 13 3.41 21.87 -4.84
CA ASP A 13 4.19 23.09 -4.64
C ASP A 13 4.07 23.67 -3.22
N ARG A 14 3.29 23.05 -2.32
CA ARG A 14 2.95 23.57 -0.97
C ARG A 14 2.29 24.96 -1.01
N ARG A 15 1.45 25.19 -2.02
CA ARG A 15 0.78 26.48 -2.29
C ARG A 15 -0.73 26.47 -2.03
N LEU A 16 -1.27 25.43 -1.39
CA LEU A 16 -2.67 25.41 -1.00
C LEU A 16 -2.90 26.28 0.24
N SER A 17 -3.95 27.09 0.20
CA SER A 17 -4.44 27.83 1.36
C SER A 17 -5.23 26.92 2.30
N ALA A 18 -5.33 27.29 3.58
CA ALA A 18 -6.13 26.54 4.55
C ALA A 18 -7.60 26.35 4.12
N ARG A 19 -8.18 27.36 3.44
CA ARG A 19 -9.53 27.28 2.88
C ARG A 19 -9.63 26.20 1.80
N GLU A 20 -8.66 26.11 0.91
CA GLU A 20 -8.66 25.09 -0.15
C GLU A 20 -8.47 23.69 0.42
N ILE A 21 -7.60 23.54 1.43
CA ILE A 21 -7.45 22.28 2.15
C ILE A 21 -8.79 21.86 2.76
N GLY A 22 -9.45 22.76 3.50
CA GLY A 22 -10.75 22.49 4.11
C GLY A 22 -11.83 22.08 3.09
N LEU A 23 -11.86 22.71 1.93
CA LEU A 23 -12.78 22.33 0.85
C LEU A 23 -12.52 20.91 0.32
N VAL A 24 -11.25 20.53 0.15
CA VAL A 24 -10.90 19.17 -0.28
C VAL A 24 -11.30 18.15 0.79
N GLU A 25 -11.00 18.42 2.06
CA GLU A 25 -11.39 17.55 3.19
C GLU A 25 -12.91 17.35 3.26
N GLU A 26 -13.68 18.44 3.19
CA GLU A 26 -15.14 18.40 3.21
C GLU A 26 -15.72 17.64 2.01
N THR A 27 -15.14 17.82 0.82
CA THR A 27 -15.61 17.15 -0.38
C THR A 27 -15.28 15.66 -0.33
N LEU A 28 -14.07 15.30 0.11
CA LEU A 28 -13.68 13.91 0.31
C LEU A 28 -14.62 13.20 1.29
N ALA A 29 -15.00 13.87 2.39
CA ALA A 29 -15.88 13.32 3.42
C ALA A 29 -17.33 13.08 2.93
N LYS A 30 -17.78 13.82 1.91
CA LYS A 30 -19.11 13.66 1.29
C LYS A 30 -19.18 12.50 0.28
N GLY A 31 -18.04 11.94 -0.11
CA GLY A 31 -17.96 10.95 -1.17
C GLY A 31 -17.71 11.61 -2.54
N LEU A 32 -16.86 10.97 -3.33
CA LEU A 32 -16.44 11.43 -4.66
C LEU A 32 -16.51 10.28 -5.65
N SER A 33 -16.61 10.61 -6.94
CA SER A 33 -16.36 9.63 -8.01
C SER A 33 -14.90 9.16 -7.96
N ALA A 34 -14.61 7.94 -8.45
CA ALA A 34 -13.28 7.33 -8.35
C ALA A 34 -12.13 8.25 -8.81
N ASN A 35 -12.29 8.91 -9.96
CA ASN A 35 -11.27 9.78 -10.54
C ASN A 35 -10.96 11.00 -9.65
N ASP A 36 -11.99 11.56 -9.01
CA ASP A 36 -11.85 12.69 -8.09
C ASP A 36 -11.39 12.25 -6.71
N ALA A 37 -11.89 11.12 -6.23
CA ALA A 37 -11.49 10.49 -4.99
C ALA A 37 -9.97 10.25 -5.00
N TYR A 38 -9.42 9.64 -6.05
CA TYR A 38 -7.99 9.40 -6.17
C TYR A 38 -7.16 10.69 -6.00
N ARG A 39 -7.56 11.78 -6.68
CA ARG A 39 -6.84 13.07 -6.60
C ARG A 39 -7.03 13.75 -5.25
N ALA A 40 -8.24 13.73 -4.70
CA ALA A 40 -8.53 14.30 -3.40
C ALA A 40 -7.74 13.57 -2.31
N LEU A 41 -7.69 12.24 -2.36
CA LEU A 41 -6.85 11.40 -1.50
C LEU A 41 -5.37 11.78 -1.62
N MET A 42 -4.83 11.93 -2.84
CA MET A 42 -3.45 12.40 -3.02
C MET A 42 -3.21 13.76 -2.36
N ILE A 43 -4.15 14.70 -2.47
CA ILE A 43 -4.03 16.02 -1.84
C ILE A 43 -4.05 15.88 -0.32
N VAL A 44 -5.05 15.21 0.24
CA VAL A 44 -5.24 15.01 1.69
C VAL A 44 -4.03 14.32 2.31
N GLY A 45 -3.49 13.28 1.67
CA GLY A 45 -2.27 12.62 2.13
C GLY A 45 -1.05 13.55 2.18
N MET A 46 -0.99 14.60 1.36
CA MET A 46 0.15 15.54 1.38
C MET A 46 0.03 16.66 2.42
N VAL A 47 -1.19 17.11 2.71
CA VAL A 47 -1.40 18.41 3.40
C VAL A 47 -2.28 18.34 4.64
N ALA A 48 -3.04 17.27 4.82
CA ALA A 48 -4.00 17.14 5.92
C ALA A 48 -3.44 16.29 7.07
N THR A 49 -4.10 16.36 8.23
CA THR A 49 -3.73 15.59 9.42
C THR A 49 -4.66 14.38 9.62
N PRO A 50 -4.15 13.27 10.19
CA PRO A 50 -4.93 12.04 10.35
C PRO A 50 -6.09 12.18 11.34
N GLU A 51 -5.99 13.03 12.37
CA GLU A 51 -6.99 13.15 13.44
C GLU A 51 -8.36 13.60 12.90
N ARG A 52 -8.34 14.39 11.82
CA ARG A 52 -9.56 14.93 11.20
C ARG A 52 -10.04 14.10 10.01
N ASN A 53 -9.15 13.35 9.36
CA ASN A 53 -9.40 12.80 8.02
C ASN A 53 -9.28 11.28 7.93
N SER A 54 -8.79 10.58 8.95
CA SER A 54 -8.63 9.12 8.94
C SER A 54 -9.93 8.39 8.58
N ASP A 55 -11.05 8.70 9.24
CA ASP A 55 -12.34 8.09 8.94
C ASP A 55 -12.83 8.38 7.51
N ALA A 56 -12.59 9.60 7.02
CA ALA A 56 -12.97 9.98 5.66
C ALA A 56 -12.16 9.22 4.60
N VAL A 57 -10.86 9.02 4.84
CA VAL A 57 -9.98 8.23 3.97
C VAL A 57 -10.31 6.73 4.06
N ALA A 58 -10.58 6.20 5.26
CA ALA A 58 -10.87 4.79 5.47
C ALA A 58 -12.09 4.29 4.68
N ARG A 59 -13.10 5.16 4.45
CA ARG A 59 -14.26 4.83 3.61
C ARG A 59 -13.89 4.41 2.18
N TYR A 60 -12.76 4.89 1.66
CA TYR A 60 -12.29 4.56 0.32
C TYR A 60 -11.51 3.25 0.25
N LEU A 61 -11.22 2.58 1.37
CA LEU A 61 -10.57 1.26 1.36
C LEU A 61 -11.41 0.23 0.60
N THR A 62 -12.73 0.34 0.67
CA THR A 62 -13.68 -0.56 -0.02
C THR A 62 -14.26 0.05 -1.29
N ASP A 63 -13.58 1.02 -1.91
CA ASP A 63 -14.01 1.59 -3.19
C ASP A 63 -14.00 0.54 -4.31
N ASP A 64 -14.94 0.64 -5.24
CA ASP A 64 -15.05 -0.25 -6.40
C ASP A 64 -13.86 -0.09 -7.36
N ASP A 65 -13.18 1.07 -7.36
CA ASP A 65 -11.92 1.27 -8.07
C ASP A 65 -10.73 0.85 -7.17
N PRO A 66 -10.02 -0.24 -7.50
CA PRO A 66 -8.90 -0.71 -6.69
C PRO A 66 -7.75 0.30 -6.56
N THR A 67 -7.59 1.19 -7.54
CA THR A 67 -6.56 2.23 -7.50
C THR A 67 -6.87 3.24 -6.39
N VAL A 68 -8.14 3.55 -6.19
CA VAL A 68 -8.64 4.42 -5.10
C VAL A 68 -8.44 3.71 -3.75
N ALA A 69 -8.84 2.45 -3.65
CA ALA A 69 -8.64 1.63 -2.45
C ALA A 69 -7.17 1.53 -2.03
N GLY A 70 -6.28 1.21 -2.98
CA GLY A 70 -4.85 1.17 -2.73
C GLY A 70 -4.28 2.53 -2.32
N GLN A 71 -4.80 3.64 -2.88
CA GLN A 71 -4.37 4.98 -2.50
C GLN A 71 -4.82 5.37 -1.09
N ALA A 72 -6.02 4.98 -0.68
CA ALA A 72 -6.50 5.16 0.68
C ALA A 72 -5.62 4.40 1.69
N LEU A 73 -5.31 3.13 1.39
CA LEU A 73 -4.41 2.32 2.22
C LEU A 73 -3.03 2.96 2.35
N HIS A 74 -2.45 3.43 1.23
CA HIS A 74 -1.17 4.11 1.22
C HIS A 74 -1.17 5.32 2.18
N ILE A 75 -2.21 6.14 2.18
CA ILE A 75 -2.27 7.31 3.06
C ILE A 75 -2.35 6.88 4.53
N LEU A 76 -3.29 5.99 4.85
CA LEU A 76 -3.52 5.55 6.23
C LEU A 76 -2.28 4.88 6.82
N ASN A 77 -1.68 3.95 6.08
CA ASN A 77 -0.54 3.20 6.57
C ASN A 77 0.79 3.92 6.38
N ASP A 78 1.10 4.32 5.15
CA ASP A 78 2.46 4.75 4.82
C ASP A 78 2.74 6.19 5.22
N VAL A 79 1.74 7.06 5.05
CA VAL A 79 1.86 8.48 5.34
C VAL A 79 1.55 8.76 6.80
N TRP A 80 0.45 8.20 7.32
CA TRP A 80 -0.02 8.49 8.68
C TRP A 80 0.35 7.44 9.72
N GLY A 81 0.93 6.31 9.33
CA GLY A 81 1.43 5.30 10.27
C GLY A 81 0.33 4.52 11.00
N LEU A 82 -0.90 4.51 10.47
CA LEU A 82 -2.06 3.85 11.09
C LEU A 82 -2.23 2.39 10.67
N GLY A 83 -1.21 1.76 10.08
CA GLY A 83 -1.29 0.42 9.47
C GLY A 83 -1.88 -0.67 10.36
N HIS A 84 -1.60 -0.63 11.65
CA HIS A 84 -2.11 -1.61 12.62
C HIS A 84 -3.64 -1.68 12.63
N ASN A 85 -4.32 -0.56 12.40
CA ASN A 85 -5.79 -0.48 12.39
C ASN A 85 -6.42 -1.00 11.09
N TYR A 86 -5.62 -1.20 10.04
CA TYR A 86 -6.08 -1.53 8.68
C TYR A 86 -5.45 -2.81 8.14
N ARG A 87 -5.08 -3.74 9.03
CA ARG A 87 -4.47 -5.02 8.69
C ARG A 87 -5.35 -5.89 7.79
N ASP A 88 -6.65 -5.92 8.07
CA ASP A 88 -7.61 -6.68 7.25
C ASP A 88 -7.71 -6.12 5.83
N ASP A 89 -7.62 -4.79 5.68
CA ASP A 89 -7.60 -4.14 4.37
C ASP A 89 -6.30 -4.38 3.60
N ILE A 90 -5.15 -4.40 4.30
CA ILE A 90 -3.88 -4.83 3.72
C ILE A 90 -4.04 -6.24 3.15
N LEU A 91 -4.53 -7.18 3.96
CA LEU A 91 -4.69 -8.57 3.58
C LEU A 91 -5.65 -8.73 2.39
N ARG A 92 -6.82 -8.07 2.44
CA ARG A 92 -7.80 -8.09 1.36
C ARG A 92 -7.20 -7.64 0.02
N LEU A 93 -6.44 -6.54 0.02
CA LEU A 93 -5.82 -6.03 -1.20
C LEU A 93 -4.66 -6.92 -1.69
N LEU A 94 -3.94 -7.59 -0.80
CA LEU A 94 -2.92 -8.58 -1.17
C LEU A 94 -3.54 -9.82 -1.82
N CYS A 95 -4.62 -10.36 -1.25
CA CYS A 95 -5.35 -11.50 -1.81
C CYS A 95 -5.94 -11.22 -3.20
N GLY A 96 -6.06 -9.95 -3.57
CA GLY A 96 -6.55 -9.49 -4.86
C GLY A 96 -8.02 -9.05 -4.79
N VAL A 97 -8.34 -8.04 -5.58
CA VAL A 97 -9.69 -7.49 -5.72
C VAL A 97 -10.07 -7.42 -7.19
N THR A 98 -11.36 -7.59 -7.48
CA THR A 98 -11.89 -7.47 -8.85
C THR A 98 -11.53 -6.13 -9.45
N GLY A 99 -11.07 -6.09 -10.72
CA GLY A 99 -10.69 -4.86 -11.40
C GLY A 99 -9.24 -4.39 -11.16
N ASP A 100 -8.42 -5.13 -10.41
CA ASP A 100 -6.99 -4.84 -10.19
C ASP A 100 -6.08 -5.66 -11.13
N GLU A 101 -6.49 -5.92 -12.37
CA GLU A 101 -5.70 -6.72 -13.31
C GLU A 101 -4.34 -6.07 -13.63
N ALA A 102 -4.28 -4.74 -13.58
CA ALA A 102 -3.04 -3.98 -13.71
C ALA A 102 -2.16 -4.01 -12.44
N GLY A 103 -2.70 -4.50 -11.32
CA GLY A 103 -1.97 -4.73 -10.08
C GLY A 103 -1.60 -3.47 -9.29
N HIS A 104 -2.27 -2.35 -9.53
CA HIS A 104 -1.96 -1.09 -8.87
C HIS A 104 -2.28 -1.13 -7.37
N ALA A 105 -3.43 -1.70 -7.01
CA ALA A 105 -3.84 -1.84 -5.62
C ALA A 105 -2.96 -2.85 -4.88
N THR A 106 -2.74 -4.01 -5.49
CA THR A 106 -1.83 -5.05 -4.99
C THR A 106 -0.42 -4.49 -4.74
N THR A 107 0.14 -3.72 -5.70
CA THR A 107 1.50 -3.16 -5.55
C THR A 107 1.59 -2.17 -4.39
N LYS A 108 0.55 -1.36 -4.18
CA LYS A 108 0.45 -0.48 -3.01
C LYS A 108 0.34 -1.30 -1.72
N ALA A 109 -0.51 -2.33 -1.71
CA ALA A 109 -0.68 -3.22 -0.56
C ALA A 109 0.62 -3.94 -0.18
N LEU A 110 1.39 -4.46 -1.14
CA LEU A 110 2.72 -5.05 -0.91
C LEU A 110 3.69 -4.06 -0.25
N SER A 111 3.73 -2.82 -0.74
CA SER A 111 4.61 -1.78 -0.20
C SER A 111 4.19 -1.38 1.21
N SER A 112 2.88 -1.27 1.43
CA SER A 112 2.28 -0.95 2.72
C SER A 112 2.51 -2.07 3.75
N ALA A 113 2.25 -3.32 3.38
CA ALA A 113 2.51 -4.50 4.19
C ALA A 113 3.97 -4.57 4.62
N ALA A 114 4.90 -4.42 3.66
CA ALA A 114 6.33 -4.47 3.97
C ALA A 114 6.75 -3.38 4.96
N ARG A 115 6.27 -2.14 4.77
CA ARG A 115 6.58 -1.03 5.67
C ARG A 115 5.98 -1.24 7.06
N TYR A 116 4.75 -1.73 7.14
CA TYR A 116 4.08 -2.04 8.39
C TYR A 116 4.87 -3.11 9.16
N LEU A 117 5.06 -4.28 8.54
CA LEU A 117 5.75 -5.42 9.16
C LEU A 117 7.18 -5.09 9.59
N HIS A 118 7.93 -4.31 8.79
CA HIS A 118 9.28 -3.88 9.14
C HIS A 118 9.34 -2.99 10.40
N ARG A 119 8.28 -2.24 10.69
CA ARG A 119 8.19 -1.38 11.88
C ARG A 119 7.58 -2.09 13.09
N THR A 120 6.96 -3.25 12.88
CA THR A 120 6.33 -4.05 13.92
C THR A 120 7.37 -4.95 14.58
N ALA A 121 7.64 -4.71 15.87
CA ALA A 121 8.69 -5.42 16.59
C ALA A 121 8.35 -6.90 16.87
N GLU A 122 7.09 -7.19 17.17
CA GLU A 122 6.60 -8.53 17.48
C GLU A 122 5.37 -8.82 16.61
N TRP A 123 5.39 -9.95 15.91
CA TRP A 123 4.32 -10.32 14.99
C TRP A 123 3.32 -11.24 15.66
N ASP A 124 2.05 -10.85 15.60
CA ASP A 124 0.95 -11.74 15.93
C ASP A 124 0.53 -12.62 14.74
N ALA A 125 -0.52 -13.42 14.92
CA ALA A 125 -1.02 -14.32 13.88
C ALA A 125 -1.51 -13.58 12.61
N THR A 126 -2.03 -12.36 12.76
CA THR A 126 -2.49 -11.54 11.63
C THR A 126 -1.30 -11.02 10.85
N ASP A 127 -0.27 -10.54 11.54
CA ASP A 127 0.96 -10.04 10.92
C ASP A 127 1.66 -11.15 10.10
N ARG A 128 1.70 -12.37 10.65
CA ARG A 128 2.17 -13.57 9.93
C ARG A 128 1.32 -13.88 8.70
N THR A 129 0.01 -13.77 8.81
CA THR A 129 -0.91 -13.99 7.67
C THR A 129 -0.66 -12.97 6.56
N ILE A 130 -0.41 -11.71 6.90
CA ILE A 130 -0.02 -10.67 5.93
C ILE A 130 1.30 -11.06 5.24
N PHE A 131 2.30 -11.50 6.01
CA PHE A 131 3.59 -11.90 5.44
C PHE A 131 3.44 -13.13 4.52
N THR A 132 2.67 -14.14 4.92
CA THR A 132 2.33 -15.28 4.06
C THR A 132 1.65 -14.85 2.77
N ALA A 133 0.67 -13.95 2.83
CA ALA A 133 0.01 -13.43 1.64
C ALA A 133 0.99 -12.71 0.69
N MET A 134 2.03 -12.05 1.21
CA MET A 134 3.09 -11.49 0.36
C MET A 134 3.91 -12.57 -0.35
N ILE A 135 4.18 -13.70 0.31
CA ILE A 135 4.83 -14.87 -0.31
C ILE A 135 3.94 -15.45 -1.41
N ASP A 136 2.64 -15.61 -1.13
CA ASP A 136 1.68 -16.13 -2.10
C ASP A 136 1.62 -15.26 -3.36
N VAL A 137 1.62 -13.92 -3.21
CA VAL A 137 1.68 -12.99 -4.37
C VAL A 137 2.96 -13.16 -5.18
N ALA A 138 4.09 -13.47 -4.55
CA ALA A 138 5.35 -13.71 -5.26
C ALA A 138 5.31 -15.04 -6.06
N LEU A 139 4.68 -16.06 -5.49
CA LEU A 139 4.59 -17.40 -6.06
C LEU A 139 3.48 -17.58 -7.11
N ASP A 140 2.43 -16.75 -7.06
CA ASP A 140 1.28 -16.83 -7.96
C ASP A 140 1.66 -16.55 -9.43
N GLU A 141 1.75 -17.62 -10.23
CA GLU A 141 2.11 -17.55 -11.65
C GLU A 141 1.04 -16.86 -12.52
N LEU A 142 -0.19 -16.71 -12.02
CA LEU A 142 -1.25 -15.98 -12.72
C LEU A 142 -1.09 -14.47 -12.60
N ARG A 143 -0.28 -13.98 -11.66
CA ARG A 143 0.02 -12.56 -11.50
C ARG A 143 1.10 -12.08 -12.46
N LEU A 144 1.08 -10.78 -12.72
CA LEU A 144 2.06 -10.14 -13.59
C LEU A 144 3.47 -10.33 -13.02
N PRO A 145 4.49 -10.60 -13.87
CA PRO A 145 5.88 -10.74 -13.42
C PRO A 145 6.37 -9.55 -12.59
N ALA A 146 5.91 -8.34 -12.90
CA ALA A 146 6.23 -7.13 -12.16
C ALA A 146 5.69 -7.15 -10.71
N GLN A 147 4.49 -7.69 -10.49
CA GLN A 147 3.91 -7.83 -9.15
C GLN A 147 4.68 -8.85 -8.33
N ARG A 148 4.98 -10.00 -8.93
CA ARG A 148 5.75 -11.08 -8.29
C ARG A 148 7.15 -10.60 -7.88
N MET A 149 7.84 -9.90 -8.79
CA MET A 149 9.13 -9.25 -8.52
C MET A 149 9.01 -8.24 -7.37
N HIS A 150 7.99 -7.38 -7.40
CA HIS A 150 7.78 -6.38 -6.35
C HIS A 150 7.51 -7.03 -4.99
N ALA A 151 6.76 -8.14 -4.95
CA ALA A 151 6.53 -8.91 -3.73
C ALA A 151 7.83 -9.46 -3.15
N ALA A 152 8.70 -10.06 -3.97
CA ALA A 152 10.02 -10.53 -3.52
C ALA A 152 10.90 -9.39 -2.97
N VAL A 153 10.91 -8.22 -3.63
CA VAL A 153 11.61 -7.03 -3.12
C VAL A 153 11.05 -6.59 -1.77
N CYS A 154 9.73 -6.58 -1.63
CA CYS A 154 9.04 -6.22 -0.39
C CYS A 154 9.35 -7.22 0.74
N LEU A 155 9.30 -8.53 0.50
CA LEU A 155 9.67 -9.57 1.47
C LEU A 155 11.10 -9.35 1.99
N ARG A 156 12.05 -9.11 1.09
CA ARG A 156 13.45 -8.82 1.45
C ARG A 156 13.60 -7.58 2.34
N ASN A 157 12.75 -6.57 2.17
CA ASN A 157 12.80 -5.36 2.99
C ASN A 157 12.23 -5.57 4.40
N VAL A 158 11.39 -6.58 4.58
CA VAL A 158 10.86 -6.96 5.89
C VAL A 158 11.90 -7.75 6.68
N MET A 159 12.55 -8.71 6.01
CA MET A 159 13.54 -9.60 6.63
C MET A 159 14.84 -8.87 6.99
N PRO A 160 15.61 -9.37 7.99
CA PRO A 160 16.95 -8.88 8.27
C PRO A 160 17.86 -8.95 7.03
N ARG A 161 18.79 -7.99 6.89
CA ARG A 161 19.74 -8.00 5.77
C ARG A 161 20.68 -9.20 5.87
N SER A 162 20.66 -10.05 4.85
CA SER A 162 21.71 -11.04 4.62
C SER A 162 23.00 -10.35 4.15
N THR A 163 24.16 -10.88 4.54
CA THR A 163 25.49 -10.30 4.23
C THR A 163 25.87 -10.41 2.74
N ASP A 164 25.14 -11.18 1.94
CA ASP A 164 25.65 -11.73 0.68
C ASP A 164 24.99 -11.19 -0.61
N GLU A 165 24.14 -10.16 -0.56
CA GLU A 165 23.26 -9.85 -1.71
C GLU A 165 23.39 -8.42 -2.28
N TYR A 166 23.82 -8.31 -3.54
CA TYR A 166 23.90 -7.06 -4.32
C TYR A 166 22.89 -7.00 -5.50
N GLY A 167 21.98 -7.97 -5.65
CA GLY A 167 21.06 -8.09 -6.78
C GLY A 167 19.64 -7.55 -6.54
N ARG A 168 18.80 -7.59 -7.58
CA ARG A 168 17.33 -7.47 -7.45
C ARG A 168 16.74 -8.83 -7.84
N PRO A 169 15.92 -9.47 -6.97
CA PRO A 169 15.36 -10.79 -7.26
C PRO A 169 14.39 -10.70 -8.45
N MET A 170 14.64 -11.50 -9.48
CA MET A 170 13.78 -11.62 -10.68
C MET A 170 13.10 -12.99 -10.70
N PRO A 171 11.78 -13.11 -10.97
CA PRO A 171 11.10 -14.41 -11.02
C PRO A 171 11.82 -15.41 -11.94
N GLY A 172 11.94 -16.66 -11.47
CA GLY A 172 12.65 -17.73 -12.19
C GLY A 172 14.19 -17.66 -12.11
N THR A 173 14.73 -16.81 -11.23
CA THR A 173 16.17 -16.77 -10.94
C THR A 173 16.47 -17.36 -9.57
N VAL A 174 17.70 -17.85 -9.41
CA VAL A 174 18.20 -18.36 -8.12
C VAL A 174 18.08 -17.32 -7.00
N GLU A 175 18.23 -16.02 -7.30
CA GLU A 175 18.07 -14.95 -6.32
C GLU A 175 16.62 -14.83 -5.83
N PHE A 176 15.65 -14.99 -6.72
CA PHE A 176 14.24 -14.98 -6.35
C PHE A 176 13.89 -16.19 -5.48
N ASP A 177 14.31 -17.39 -5.87
CA ASP A 177 14.06 -18.61 -5.10
C ASP A 177 14.69 -18.53 -3.71
N ARG A 178 15.89 -17.95 -3.59
CA ARG A 178 16.55 -17.67 -2.30
C ARG A 178 15.72 -16.75 -1.41
N VAL A 179 15.15 -15.68 -1.96
CA VAL A 179 14.28 -14.75 -1.21
C VAL A 179 13.04 -15.48 -0.70
N ILE A 180 12.43 -16.35 -1.51
CA ILE A 180 11.25 -17.10 -1.10
C ILE A 180 11.59 -18.12 -0.01
N LEU A 181 12.69 -18.86 -0.14
CA LEU A 181 13.13 -19.81 0.87
C LEU A 181 13.45 -19.09 2.20
N ALA A 182 14.19 -17.98 2.14
CA ALA A 182 14.49 -17.17 3.32
C ALA A 182 13.22 -16.61 3.98
N ALA A 183 12.19 -16.26 3.19
CA ALA A 183 10.91 -15.81 3.73
C ALA A 183 10.17 -16.93 4.49
N TRP A 184 10.17 -18.15 3.96
CA TRP A 184 9.58 -19.29 4.67
C TRP A 184 10.35 -19.62 5.95
N ASP A 185 11.69 -19.61 5.91
CA ASP A 185 12.52 -19.83 7.10
C ASP A 185 12.25 -18.75 8.15
N TYR A 186 12.21 -17.47 7.76
CA TYR A 186 11.91 -16.35 8.65
C TYR A 186 10.53 -16.47 9.32
N LEU A 187 9.53 -17.00 8.61
CA LEU A 187 8.20 -17.24 9.17
C LEU A 187 8.20 -18.37 10.24
N GLY A 188 9.10 -19.34 10.12
CA GLY A 188 9.25 -20.49 11.03
C GLY A 188 10.21 -20.26 12.20
N GLU A 189 11.05 -19.22 12.16
CA GLU A 189 11.96 -18.84 13.25
C GLU A 189 11.37 -17.80 14.23
N ALA A 190 10.20 -17.22 13.91
CA ALA A 190 9.50 -16.26 14.77
C ALA A 190 8.55 -16.94 15.74
#